data_AF-A0A955TR85-F1
#
_entry.id   AF-A0A955TR85-F1
#
_cell.length_a   1.000
_cell.length_b   1.000
_cell.length_c   1.000
_cell.angle_alpha   90.00
_cell.angle_beta   90.00
_cell.angle_gamma   90.00
#
_symmetry.space_group_name_H-M   'P 1'
#
loop_
_entity.id
_entity.type
_entity.pdbx_description
1 polymer ?
#
loop_
_entity_poly.entity_id
_entity_poly.type
_entity_poly.pdbx_seq_one_letter_code
_entity_poly.pdbx_strand_id
1 'polypeptide(L)'
;MKKIIMIFGILAAIIVPAISLAGEDVIESQAVNHMAVAKQYEQEMHGLGMRIQNLENRIAHLSEKPYFDPKGFRRSQSQLLLTKLQVELLKLQGQIAWHYQQANQDSQS
;
A
#
# COMPACT_ATOMS: atom_id res chain seq x y z
N MET A 1 38.19 -43.80 12.77
CA MET A 1 38.04 -43.58 11.31
C MET A 1 37.43 -44.83 10.69
N LYS A 2 36.48 -44.64 9.76
CA LYS A 2 35.78 -45.64 8.93
C LYS A 2 34.88 -46.64 9.67
N LYS A 3 33.59 -46.58 9.36
CA LYS A 3 32.79 -47.72 8.87
C LYS A 3 31.59 -47.17 8.09
N ILE A 4 31.67 -47.40 6.78
CA ILE A 4 30.61 -47.25 5.77
C ILE A 4 29.82 -48.55 5.77
N ILE A 5 28.49 -48.47 5.92
CA ILE A 5 27.50 -49.50 5.54
C ILE A 5 26.27 -48.67 5.15
N MET A 6 25.98 -48.49 3.84
CA MET A 6 25.10 -49.35 3.02
C MET A 6 23.63 -49.23 3.49
N ILE A 7 22.57 -49.06 2.68
CA ILE A 7 22.32 -49.47 1.30
C ILE A 7 20.87 -48.99 0.96
N PHE A 8 20.66 -48.63 -0.31
CA PHE A 8 19.46 -48.85 -1.13
C PHE A 8 18.14 -48.09 -0.87
N GLY A 9 17.59 -47.66 -2.00
CA GLY A 9 16.16 -47.70 -2.30
C GLY A 9 15.37 -46.61 -1.59
N ILE A 10 14.83 -45.63 -2.29
CA ILE A 10 13.72 -45.89 -3.18
C ILE A 10 13.77 -44.87 -4.32
N LEU A 11 13.64 -45.41 -5.52
CA LEU A 11 13.15 -44.75 -6.72
C LEU A 11 11.83 -44.05 -6.37
N ALA A 12 11.88 -42.80 -5.91
CA ALA A 12 10.69 -41.96 -5.87
C ALA A 12 10.44 -41.57 -7.32
N ALA A 13 9.51 -42.30 -7.95
CA ALA A 13 8.95 -41.98 -9.24
C ALA A 13 8.66 -40.47 -9.27
N ILE A 14 9.39 -39.76 -10.13
CA ILE A 14 9.07 -38.41 -10.51
C ILE A 14 7.79 -38.53 -11.35
N ILE A 15 6.64 -38.58 -10.68
CA ILE A 15 5.38 -38.24 -11.30
C ILE A 15 5.47 -36.73 -11.46
N VAL A 16 6.02 -36.27 -12.58
CA VAL A 16 5.73 -34.93 -13.09
C VAL A 16 4.29 -35.03 -13.58
N PRO A 17 3.28 -34.49 -12.87
CA PRO A 17 2.09 -34.11 -13.60
C PRO A 17 2.57 -33.02 -14.55
N ALA A 18 2.64 -33.35 -15.84
CA ALA A 18 2.58 -32.39 -16.91
C ALA A 18 1.22 -31.68 -16.77
N ILE A 19 1.13 -30.77 -15.81
CA ILE A 19 0.13 -29.73 -15.84
C ILE A 19 0.60 -28.88 -17.01
N SER A 20 -0.03 -29.11 -18.16
CA SER A 20 -0.29 -28.04 -19.10
C SER A 20 -0.82 -26.87 -18.28
N LEU A 21 0.10 -26.01 -17.83
CA LEU A 21 -0.19 -24.61 -17.64
C LEU A 21 -0.39 -24.11 -19.05
N ALA A 22 -1.60 -24.37 -19.56
CA ALA A 22 -2.23 -23.48 -20.49
C ALA A 22 -1.88 -22.08 -20.00
N GLY A 23 -1.27 -21.30 -20.89
CA GLY A 23 -1.42 -19.86 -20.79
C GLY A 23 -2.91 -19.60 -20.83
N GLU A 24 -3.55 -19.63 -19.66
CA GLU A 24 -4.63 -18.70 -19.40
C GLU A 24 -3.91 -17.37 -19.38
N ASP A 25 -3.81 -16.80 -20.57
CA ASP A 25 -3.62 -15.39 -20.77
C ASP A 25 -4.73 -14.74 -19.95
N VAL A 26 -4.42 -14.43 -18.69
CA VAL A 26 -5.24 -13.52 -17.90
C VAL A 26 -5.06 -12.20 -18.64
N ILE A 27 -5.90 -11.98 -19.65
CA ILE A 27 -6.20 -10.65 -20.17
C ILE A 27 -6.93 -9.98 -19.01
N GLU A 28 -6.18 -9.63 -17.96
CA GLU A 28 -6.66 -8.79 -16.90
C GLU A 28 -6.94 -7.46 -17.57
N SER A 29 -8.22 -7.20 -17.80
CA SER A 29 -8.67 -5.99 -18.47
C SER A 29 -7.98 -4.79 -17.82
N GLN A 30 -7.49 -3.85 -18.64
CA GLN A 30 -6.84 -2.64 -18.15
C GLN A 30 -7.72 -1.90 -17.12
N ALA A 31 -9.04 -1.99 -17.27
CA ALA A 31 -10.01 -1.52 -16.29
C ALA A 31 -9.83 -2.14 -14.89
N VAL A 32 -9.62 -3.46 -14.80
CA VAL A 32 -9.40 -4.18 -13.54
C VAL A 32 -8.10 -3.72 -12.89
N ASN A 33 -7.03 -3.55 -13.67
CA ASN A 33 -5.77 -3.01 -13.20
C ASN A 33 -5.92 -1.58 -12.63
N HIS A 34 -6.60 -0.69 -13.35
CA HIS A 34 -6.87 0.67 -12.88
C HIS A 34 -7.68 0.66 -11.56
N MET A 35 -8.68 -0.21 -11.44
CA MET A 35 -9.46 -0.35 -10.20
C MET A 35 -8.63 -0.89 -9.04
N ALA A 36 -7.73 -1.84 -9.27
CA ALA A 36 -6.86 -2.39 -8.25
C ALA A 36 -5.92 -1.31 -7.68
N VAL A 37 -5.32 -0.49 -8.56
CA VAL A 37 -4.46 0.61 -8.15
C VAL A 37 -5.24 1.70 -7.40
N ALA A 38 -6.45 2.04 -7.85
CA ALA A 38 -7.32 2.99 -7.13
C ALA A 38 -7.59 2.53 -5.69
N LYS A 39 -7.91 1.25 -5.49
CA LYS A 39 -8.12 0.67 -4.15
C LYS A 39 -6.86 0.71 -3.28
N GLN A 40 -5.68 0.50 -3.85
CA GLN A 40 -4.43 0.63 -3.10
C GLN A 40 -4.26 2.09 -2.63
N TYR A 41 -4.48 3.07 -3.50
CA TYR A 41 -4.41 4.48 -3.12
C TYR A 41 -5.46 4.88 -2.09
N GLU A 42 -6.66 4.28 -2.10
CA GLU A 42 -7.66 4.47 -1.05
C GLU A 42 -7.17 3.98 0.32
N GLN A 43 -6.47 2.85 0.38
CA GLN A 43 -5.86 2.34 1.61
C GLN A 43 -4.75 3.28 2.12
N GLU A 44 -3.90 3.76 1.21
CA GLU A 44 -2.85 4.75 1.53
C GLU A 44 -3.45 6.07 2.02
N MET A 45 -4.52 6.55 1.37
CA MET A 45 -5.28 7.74 1.74
C MET A 45 -5.86 7.59 3.16
N HIS A 46 -6.40 6.41 3.51
CA HIS A 46 -6.90 6.14 4.85
C HIS A 46 -5.80 6.21 5.90
N GLY A 47 -4.65 5.57 5.65
CA GLY A 47 -3.49 5.64 6.54
C GLY A 47 -2.96 7.07 6.73
N LEU A 48 -2.97 7.86 5.66
CA LEU A 48 -2.58 9.26 5.71
C LEU A 48 -3.58 10.12 6.50
N GLY A 49 -4.88 9.87 6.35
CA GLY A 49 -5.94 10.51 7.14
C GLY A 49 -5.77 10.31 8.65
N MET A 50 -5.43 9.08 9.07
CA MET A 50 -5.15 8.78 10.48
C MET A 50 -3.93 9.56 11.01
N ARG A 51 -2.89 9.72 10.18
CA ARG A 51 -1.69 10.51 10.54
C ARG A 51 -1.98 12.00 10.64
N ILE A 52 -2.80 12.54 9.74
CA ILE A 52 -3.30 13.92 9.79
C ILE A 52 -4.04 14.16 11.11
N GLN A 53 -5.01 13.30 11.43
CA GLN A 53 -5.80 13.43 12.65
C GLN A 53 -4.93 13.37 13.92
N ASN A 54 -3.91 12.51 13.94
CA ASN A 54 -2.96 12.45 15.05
C ASN A 54 -2.18 13.78 15.23
N LEU A 55 -1.74 14.39 14.13
CA LEU A 55 -1.03 15.68 14.17
C LEU A 55 -1.95 16.81 14.61
N GLU A 56 -3.20 16.84 14.14
CA GLU A 56 -4.19 17.83 14.56
C GLU A 56 -4.43 17.76 16.07
N ASN A 57 -4.65 16.54 16.60
CA ASN A 57 -4.80 16.32 18.04
C ASN A 57 -3.56 16.75 18.82
N ARG A 58 -2.36 16.47 18.30
CA ARG A 58 -1.10 16.90 18.93
C ARG A 58 -0.94 18.42 18.93
N ILE A 59 -1.28 19.09 17.83
CA ILE A 59 -1.23 20.55 17.73
C ILE A 59 -2.21 21.19 18.70
N ALA A 60 -3.44 20.65 18.80
CA ALA A 60 -4.44 21.09 19.77
C ALA A 60 -3.90 20.96 21.20
N HIS A 61 -3.36 19.79 21.57
CA HIS A 61 -2.79 19.57 22.89
C HIS A 61 -1.65 20.55 23.24
N LEU A 62 -0.72 20.79 22.31
CA LEU A 62 0.38 21.74 22.51
C LEU A 62 -0.11 23.19 22.59
N SER A 63 -1.25 23.51 21.97
CA SER A 63 -1.86 24.84 22.00
C SER A 63 -2.61 25.10 23.31
N GLU A 64 -3.30 24.09 23.84
CA GLU A 64 -3.98 24.15 25.14
C GLU A 64 -2.99 24.22 26.32
N LYS A 65 -1.80 23.63 26.14
CA LYS A 65 -0.79 23.53 27.20
C LYS A 65 0.54 24.15 26.76
N PRO A 66 0.63 25.50 26.68
CA PRO A 66 1.82 26.19 26.16
C PRO A 66 3.11 25.89 26.93
N TYR A 67 3.01 25.52 28.21
CA TYR A 67 4.16 25.13 29.02
C TYR A 67 4.85 23.85 28.51
N PHE A 68 4.14 22.99 27.78
CA PHE A 68 4.73 21.87 27.06
C PHE A 68 5.38 22.28 25.73
N ASP A 69 5.22 23.49 25.23
CA ASP A 69 5.99 23.97 24.07
C ASP A 69 6.17 25.49 24.14
N PRO A 70 6.95 26.01 25.11
CA PRO A 70 7.00 27.45 25.39
C PRO A 70 7.49 28.27 24.21
N LYS A 71 8.34 27.67 23.37
CA LYS A 71 8.90 28.29 22.17
C LYS A 71 8.10 27.99 20.89
N GLY A 72 7.06 27.15 20.97
CA GLY A 72 6.22 26.79 19.84
C GLY A 72 6.91 25.95 18.75
N PHE A 73 8.11 25.42 19.01
CA PHE A 73 8.88 24.69 17.98
C PHE A 73 8.19 23.37 17.61
N ARG A 74 7.67 22.65 18.60
CA ARG A 74 6.99 21.37 18.35
C ARG A 74 5.69 21.58 17.60
N ARG A 75 4.92 22.60 17.97
CA ARG A 75 3.70 22.99 17.28
C ARG A 75 3.99 23.40 15.84
N SER A 76 4.98 24.26 15.61
CA SER A 76 5.37 24.69 14.26
C SER A 76 5.82 23.51 13.38
N GLN A 77 6.65 22.60 13.91
CA GLN A 77 7.07 21.40 13.19
C GLN A 77 5.88 20.48 12.84
N SER A 78 4.97 20.26 13.80
CA SER A 78 3.74 19.49 13.56
C SER A 78 2.85 20.14 12.51
N GLN A 79 2.74 21.48 12.51
CA GLN A 79 1.95 22.22 11.54
C GLN A 79 2.54 22.11 10.13
N LEU A 80 3.87 22.23 10.00
CA LEU A 80 4.56 22.04 8.71
C LEU A 80 4.35 20.64 8.16
N LEU A 81 4.45 19.62 9.02
CA LEU A 81 4.21 18.24 8.61
C LEU A 81 2.74 18.01 8.23
N LEU A 82 1.80 18.59 8.99
CA LEU A 82 0.37 18.53 8.68
C LEU A 82 0.08 19.07 7.28
N THR A 83 0.61 20.25 6.94
CA THR A 83 0.45 20.84 5.60
C THR A 83 1.03 19.94 4.51
N LYS A 84 2.21 19.33 4.73
CA LYS A 84 2.79 18.39 3.76
C LYS A 84 1.90 17.17 3.52
N LEU A 85 1.38 16.58 4.60
CA LEU A 85 0.48 15.43 4.49
C LEU A 85 -0.85 15.81 3.82
N GLN A 86 -1.42 16.98 4.12
CA GLN A 86 -2.63 17.45 3.44
C GLN A 86 -2.43 17.62 1.93
N VAL A 87 -1.27 18.13 1.50
CA VAL A 87 -0.93 18.19 0.07
C VAL A 87 -0.81 16.79 -0.55
N GLU A 88 -0.22 15.84 0.15
CA GLU A 88 -0.11 14.45 -0.30
C GLU A 88 -1.47 13.76 -0.39
N LEU A 89 -2.37 14.03 0.56
CA LEU A 89 -3.77 13.57 0.53
C LEU A 89 -4.48 14.04 -0.74
N LEU A 90 -4.36 15.33 -1.07
CA LEU A 90 -4.98 15.91 -2.26
C LEU A 90 -4.42 15.29 -3.56
N LYS A 91 -3.12 14.97 -3.59
CA LYS A 91 -2.50 14.27 -4.73
C LYS A 91 -3.07 12.86 -4.89
N LEU A 92 -3.17 12.10 -3.80
CA LEU A 92 -3.76 10.76 -3.81
C LEU A 92 -5.21 10.80 -4.28
N GLN A 93 -6.02 11.76 -3.81
CA GLN A 93 -7.40 11.94 -4.27
C GLN A 93 -7.48 12.18 -5.79
N GLY A 94 -6.58 13.01 -6.33
CA GLY A 94 -6.48 13.23 -7.77
C GLY A 94 -6.10 11.96 -8.54
N GLN A 95 -5.17 11.17 -8.01
CA GLN A 95 -4.76 9.90 -8.62
C GLN A 95 -5.88 8.86 -8.60
N ILE A 96 -6.60 8.71 -7.48
CA ILE A 96 -7.76 7.82 -7.35
C ILE A 96 -8.82 8.18 -8.39
N ALA A 97 -9.19 9.47 -8.47
CA ALA A 97 -10.17 9.96 -9.44
C ALA A 97 -9.74 9.66 -10.89
N TRP A 98 -8.46 9.87 -11.21
CA TRP A 98 -7.91 9.55 -12.52
C TRP A 98 -8.00 8.05 -12.85
N HIS A 99 -7.62 7.17 -11.92
CA HIS A 99 -7.71 5.72 -12.12
C HIS A 99 -9.15 5.25 -12.33
N TYR A 100 -10.11 5.77 -11.56
CA TYR A 100 -11.52 5.47 -11.77
C TYR A 100 -12.03 5.93 -13.14
N GLN A 101 -11.59 7.11 -13.60
CA GLN A 101 -11.94 7.61 -14.92
C GLN A 101 -11.39 6.69 -16.03
N GLN A 102 -10.13 6.24 -15.93
CA GLN A 102 -9.54 5.31 -16.90
C GLN A 102 -10.27 3.96 -16.92
N ALA A 103 -10.56 3.38 -15.75
CA ALA A 103 -11.30 2.12 -15.68
C ALA A 103 -12.70 2.19 -16.32
N ASN A 104 -13.36 3.35 -16.22
CA ASN A 104 -14.65 3.57 -16.87
C ASN A 104 -14.52 3.75 -18.39
N GLN A 105 -13.41 4.30 -18.89
CA GLN A 105 -13.17 4.43 -20.33
C GLN A 105 -12.86 3.07 -20.96
N ASP A 106 -12.00 2.28 -20.32
CA ASP A 106 -11.57 0.96 -20.79
C ASP A 106 -12.68 -0.10 -20.75
N SER A 107 -13.70 0.09 -19.91
CA SER A 107 -14.85 -0.82 -19.86
C SER A 107 -15.91 -0.56 -20.94
N GLN A 108 -15.79 0.57 -21.66
CA GLN A 108 -16.71 0.96 -22.74
C GLN A 108 -16.15 0.71 -24.14
N SER A 109 -14.85 0.42 -24.26
CA SER A 109 -14.15 0.06 -25.51
C SER A 109 -14.17 -1.43 -25.77
#